data_AF-A0A1Q7Y3G0-F1
#
_entry.id   AF-A0A1Q7Y3G0-F1
#
_cell.length_a   1.000
_cell.length_b   1.000
_cell.length_c   1.000
_cell.angle_alpha   90.00
_cell.angle_beta   90.00
_cell.angle_gamma   90.00
#
_symmetry.space_group_name_H-M   'P 1'
#
loop_
_entity.id
_entity.type
_entity.pdbx_description
1 polymer ?
#
loop_
_entity_poly.entity_id
_entity_poly.type
_entity_poly.pdbx_seq_one_letter_code
_entity_poly.pdbx_strand_id
1 'polypeptide(L)'
;MHLLDTDTLTHLHAGHPRVVNHLRDVDDPVVGTTVITKGELLRGRIEFLLKAPKGADLLRAQQWLTRTENLLAQILVVPFDENAAREFDRLRANQAYRKIGRADLLIASIVLANQAILVTRNVRHFRQIHAVQIVNWVD
;
A
#
# COMPACT_ATOMS: atom_id res chain seq x y z
N MET A 1 -8.29 3.08 -11.43
CA MET A 1 -7.47 3.51 -10.27
C MET A 1 -6.49 2.40 -9.92
N HIS A 2 -5.23 2.74 -9.64
CA HIS A 2 -4.20 1.80 -9.21
C HIS A 2 -3.77 2.11 -7.78
N LEU A 3 -3.90 1.14 -6.87
CA LEU A 3 -3.47 1.28 -5.49
C LEU A 3 -2.16 0.53 -5.27
N LEU A 4 -1.11 1.27 -4.95
CA LEU A 4 0.24 0.76 -4.76
C LEU A 4 0.43 0.21 -3.35
N ASP A 5 1.15 -0.91 -3.26
CA ASP A 5 1.74 -1.35 -2.00
C ASP A 5 2.99 -0.53 -1.62
N THR A 6 3.50 -0.76 -0.41
CA THR A 6 4.68 -0.07 0.14
C THR A 6 5.90 -0.11 -0.77
N ASP A 7 6.18 -1.28 -1.34
CA ASP A 7 7.36 -1.50 -2.16
C ASP A 7 7.25 -0.74 -3.48
N THR A 8 6.09 -0.83 -4.14
CA THR A 8 5.86 -0.15 -5.41
C THR A 8 5.82 1.37 -5.22
N LEU A 9 5.25 1.86 -4.12
CA LEU A 9 5.27 3.27 -3.76
C LEU A 9 6.70 3.81 -3.61
N THR A 10 7.58 3.02 -2.99
CA THR A 10 9.00 3.37 -2.82
C THR A 10 9.72 3.40 -4.18
N HIS A 11 9.47 2.42 -5.05
CA HIS A 11 10.04 2.39 -6.40
C HIS A 11 9.56 3.55 -7.27
N LEU A 12 8.28 3.91 -7.17
CA LEU A 12 7.73 5.08 -7.85
C LEU A 12 8.46 6.36 -7.42
N HIS A 13 8.59 6.59 -6.12
CA HIS A 13 9.29 7.78 -5.62
C HIS A 13 10.77 7.82 -6.01
N ALA A 14 11.42 6.66 -6.12
CA ALA A 14 12.79 6.54 -6.59
C ALA A 14 12.94 6.71 -8.11
N GLY A 15 11.85 6.91 -8.86
CA GLY A 15 11.88 7.03 -10.32
C GLY A 15 12.26 5.73 -11.04
N HIS A 16 11.91 4.57 -10.47
CA HIS A 16 12.28 3.28 -11.03
C HIS A 16 11.74 3.12 -12.47
N PRO A 17 12.59 2.88 -13.49
CA PRO A 17 12.19 2.97 -14.89
C PRO A 17 10.98 2.11 -15.28
N ARG A 18 10.87 0.89 -14.74
CA ARG A 18 9.73 0.00 -15.02
C ARG A 18 8.41 0.53 -14.46
N VAL A 19 8.43 1.05 -13.24
CA VAL A 19 7.23 1.60 -12.59
C VAL A 19 6.80 2.88 -13.30
N VAL A 20 7.77 3.72 -13.69
CA VAL A 20 7.52 4.94 -14.47
C VAL A 20 6.96 4.61 -15.86
N ASN A 21 7.47 3.58 -16.54
CA ASN A 21 6.96 3.17 -17.85
C ASN A 21 5.54 2.62 -17.74
N HIS A 22 5.25 1.74 -16.78
CA HIS A 22 3.88 1.28 -16.54
C HIS A 22 2.92 2.43 -16.24
N LEU A 23 3.36 3.45 -15.49
CA LEU A 23 2.55 4.65 -15.26
C LEU A 23 2.28 5.47 -16.53
N ARG A 24 3.21 5.49 -17.49
CA ARG A 24 3.02 6.18 -18.77
C ARG A 24 2.10 5.41 -19.72
N ASP A 25 2.08 4.09 -19.60
CA ASP A 25 1.28 3.19 -20.45
C ASP A 25 -0.20 3.13 -20.02
N VAL A 26 -0.50 3.55 -18.79
CA VAL A 26 -1.89 3.68 -18.32
C VAL A 26 -2.39 5.08 -18.68
N ASP A 27 -3.51 5.14 -19.40
CA ASP A 27 -4.17 6.40 -19.74
C ASP A 27 -4.84 7.01 -18.50
N ASP A 28 -4.59 8.29 -18.23
CA ASP A 28 -5.02 9.05 -17.05
C ASP A 28 -5.04 8.27 -15.71
N PRO A 29 -3.87 7.80 -15.22
CA PRO A 29 -3.83 6.89 -14.09
C PRO A 29 -4.04 7.64 -12.77
N VAL A 30 -5.23 7.51 -12.18
CA VAL A 30 -5.41 7.81 -10.75
C VAL A 30 -4.64 6.76 -9.95
N VAL A 31 -3.48 7.16 -9.42
CA VAL A 31 -2.56 6.32 -8.65
C VAL A 31 -2.55 6.77 -7.21
N GLY A 32 -2.75 5.82 -6.31
CA GLY A 32 -2.85 6.06 -4.88
C GLY A 32 -2.22 4.95 -4.05
N THR A 33 -2.41 5.05 -2.74
CA THR A 33 -2.13 4.00 -1.76
C THR A 33 -3.30 3.92 -0.78
N THR A 34 -3.39 2.85 -0.01
CA THR A 34 -4.41 2.74 1.04
C THR A 34 -3.98 3.44 2.33
N VAL A 35 -4.94 3.85 3.16
CA VAL A 35 -4.68 4.33 4.53
C VAL A 35 -3.98 3.28 5.40
N ILE A 36 -4.19 1.99 5.11
CA ILE A 36 -3.55 0.87 5.81
C ILE A 36 -2.05 0.87 5.52
N THR A 37 -1.67 0.92 4.25
CA THR A 37 -0.28 1.02 3.80
C THR A 37 0.41 2.28 4.34
N LYS A 38 -0.30 3.43 4.35
CA LYS A 38 0.18 4.66 5.00
C LYS A 38 0.48 4.43 6.48
N GLY A 39 -0.45 3.81 7.21
CA GLY A 39 -0.31 3.52 8.63
C GLY A 39 0.88 2.60 8.93
N GLU A 40 1.06 1.54 8.15
CA GLU A 40 2.19 0.61 8.28
C GLU A 40 3.54 1.30 8.06
N LEU A 41 3.64 2.13 7.02
CA LEU A 41 4.82 2.92 6.71
C LEU A 41 5.19 3.87 7.86
N LEU A 42 4.24 4.69 8.30
CA LEU A 42 4.48 5.66 9.36
C LEU A 42 4.83 4.96 10.68
N ARG A 43 4.12 3.88 11.03
CA ARG A 43 4.44 3.08 12.22
C ARG A 43 5.87 2.55 12.17
N GLY A 44 6.31 1.96 11.05
CA GLY A 44 7.68 1.48 10.90
C GLY A 44 8.73 2.58 11.05
N ARG A 45 8.48 3.78 10.51
CA ARG A 45 9.39 4.93 10.64
C ARG A 45 9.44 5.48 12.05
N ILE A 46 8.30 5.61 12.72
CA ILE A 46 8.20 6.07 14.11
C ILE A 46 8.88 5.07 15.04
N GLU A 47 8.63 3.77 14.89
CA GLU A 47 9.29 2.74 15.69
C GLU A 47 10.82 2.78 15.51
N PHE A 48 11.30 2.98 14.28
CA PHE A 48 12.74 3.09 14.02
C PHE A 48 13.34 4.33 14.70
N LEU A 49 12.66 5.47 14.67
CA LEU A 49 13.08 6.69 15.35
C LEU A 49 13.16 6.49 16.87
N LEU A 50 12.12 5.90 17.48
CA LEU A 50 12.05 5.71 18.94
C LEU A 50 13.04 4.67 19.47
N LYS A 51 13.45 3.70 18.64
CA LYS A 51 14.39 2.63 19.02
C LYS A 51 15.85 2.94 18.62
N ALA A 52 16.13 4.10 18.01
CA ALA A 52 17.46 4.45 17.52
C ALA A 52 18.48 4.54 18.69
N PRO A 53 19.57 3.74 18.68
CA PRO A 53 20.45 3.63 19.84
C PRO A 53 21.52 4.74 19.92
N LYS A 54 21.78 5.44 18.80
CA LYS A 54 22.83 6.47 18.71
C LYS A 54 22.30 7.71 17.98
N GLY A 55 22.93 8.86 18.22
CA GLY A 55 22.54 10.12 17.58
C GLY A 55 22.55 10.06 16.04
N ALA A 56 23.54 9.38 15.44
CA ALA A 56 23.58 9.20 13.99
C ALA A 56 22.38 8.39 13.45
N ASP A 57 21.96 7.35 14.19
CA ASP A 57 20.78 6.55 13.83
C ASP A 57 19.50 7.37 13.98
N LEU A 58 19.41 8.22 15.01
CA LEU A 58 18.28 9.12 15.23
C LEU A 58 18.14 10.14 14.09
N LEU A 59 19.25 10.75 13.66
CA LEU A 59 19.27 11.67 12.51
C LEU A 59 18.81 10.98 11.23
N ARG A 60 19.29 9.75 10.99
CA ARG A 60 18.86 8.94 9.83
C ARG A 60 17.38 8.57 9.91
N ALA A 61 16.90 8.15 11.07
CA ALA A 61 15.51 7.78 11.29
C ALA A 61 14.58 8.99 11.08
N GLN A 62 14.97 10.17 11.59
CA GLN A 62 14.25 11.42 11.38
C GLN A 62 14.15 11.77 9.90
N GLN A 63 15.28 11.71 9.17
CA GLN A 63 15.29 11.95 7.72
C GLN A 63 14.36 10.99 6.96
N TRP A 64 14.35 9.72 7.36
CA TRP A 64 13.49 8.71 6.72
C TRP A 64 12.01 8.92 7.02
N LEU A 65 11.66 9.32 8.24
CA LEU A 65 10.29 9.69 8.60
C LEU A 65 9.82 10.87 7.74
N THR A 66 10.57 11.98 7.73
CA THR A 66 10.24 13.19 6.96
C THR A 66 10.10 12.90 5.46
N ARG A 67 10.99 12.09 4.87
CA ARG A 67 10.86 11.68 3.46
C ARG A 67 9.59 10.87 3.20
N THR A 68 9.23 9.98 4.12
CA THR A 68 8.02 9.15 3.99
C THR A 68 6.77 10.02 4.09
N GLU A 69 6.74 10.98 5.02
CA GLU A 69 5.64 11.95 5.14
C GLU A 69 5.48 12.80 3.88
N ASN A 70 6.58 13.32 3.35
CA ASN A 70 6.56 14.12 2.12
C ASN A 70 6.07 13.31 0.92
N LEU A 71 6.45 12.04 0.80
CA LEU A 71 5.94 11.14 -0.23
C LEU A 71 4.44 10.92 -0.08
N LEU A 72 3.99 10.60 1.13
CA LEU A 72 2.58 10.35 1.43
C LEU A 72 1.69 11.60 1.26
N ALA A 73 2.25 12.80 1.36
CA ALA A 73 1.55 14.06 1.10
C ALA A 73 1.33 14.32 -0.40
N GLN A 74 2.10 13.68 -1.28
CA GLN A 74 2.05 13.89 -2.74
C GLN A 74 1.22 12.84 -3.48
N ILE A 75 0.79 11.77 -2.80
CA ILE A 75 -0.01 10.69 -3.40
C ILE A 75 -1.41 10.64 -2.80
N LEU A 76 -2.38 10.23 -3.61
CA LEU A 76 -3.73 9.93 -3.14
C LEU A 76 -3.68 8.83 -2.08
N VAL A 77 -4.23 9.09 -0.89
CA VAL A 77 -4.40 8.09 0.15
C VAL A 77 -5.89 7.78 0.28
N VAL A 78 -6.28 6.56 -0.10
CA VAL A 78 -7.67 6.12 -0.05
C VAL A 78 -8.03 5.69 1.38
N PRO A 79 -9.08 6.27 1.99
CA PRO A 79 -9.49 5.94 3.34
C PRO A 79 -10.15 4.56 3.42
N PHE A 80 -10.30 4.04 4.64
CA PHE A 80 -11.19 2.92 4.91
C PHE A 80 -12.56 3.51 5.29
N ASP A 81 -13.49 3.48 4.35
CA ASP A 81 -14.83 4.06 4.47
C ASP A 81 -15.91 2.98 4.70
N GLU A 82 -17.19 3.38 4.66
CA GLU A 82 -18.31 2.46 4.82
C GLU A 82 -18.40 1.40 3.73
N ASN A 83 -17.99 1.71 2.49
CA ASN A 83 -17.95 0.73 1.41
C ASN A 83 -16.88 -0.32 1.69
N ALA A 84 -15.68 0.11 2.11
CA ALA A 84 -14.61 -0.79 2.51
C ALA A 84 -15.02 -1.65 3.72
N ALA A 85 -15.76 -1.09 4.67
CA ALA A 85 -16.31 -1.86 5.80
C ALA A 85 -17.24 -2.99 5.35
N ARG A 86 -18.17 -2.72 4.42
CA ARG A 86 -19.04 -3.74 3.84
C ARG A 86 -18.26 -4.85 3.13
N GLU A 87 -17.25 -4.47 2.35
CA GLU A 87 -16.37 -5.44 1.70
C GLU A 87 -15.57 -6.27 2.72
N PHE A 88 -15.11 -5.67 3.81
CA PHE A 88 -14.43 -6.37 4.89
C PHE A 88 -15.31 -7.44 5.54
N ASP A 89 -16.57 -7.11 5.86
CA ASP A 89 -17.49 -8.07 6.44
C ASP A 89 -17.82 -9.20 5.47
N ARG A 90 -18.03 -8.88 4.19
CA ARG A 90 -18.23 -9.85 3.11
C ARG A 90 -17.04 -10.82 3.00
N LEU A 91 -15.81 -10.30 3.00
CA LEU A 91 -14.60 -11.11 2.92
C LEU A 91 -14.40 -11.96 4.19
N ARG A 92 -14.66 -11.41 5.38
CA ARG A 92 -14.54 -12.12 6.67
C ARG A 92 -15.54 -13.25 6.82
N ALA A 93 -16.74 -13.12 6.24
CA ALA A 93 -17.75 -14.17 6.25
C ALA A 93 -17.32 -15.40 5.43
N ASN A 94 -16.45 -15.22 4.43
CA ASN A 94 -15.93 -16.32 3.63
C ASN A 94 -14.85 -17.11 4.39
N GLN A 95 -15.14 -18.37 4.72
CA GLN A 95 -14.23 -19.22 5.46
C GLN A 95 -12.89 -19.46 4.74
N ALA A 96 -12.87 -19.42 3.40
CA ALA A 96 -11.66 -19.57 2.60
C ALA A 96 -10.64 -18.46 2.89
N TYR A 97 -11.08 -17.29 3.35
CA TYR A 97 -10.23 -16.11 3.58
C TYR A 97 -9.76 -15.98 5.03
N ARG A 98 -10.09 -16.94 5.92
CA ARG A 98 -9.71 -16.89 7.34
C ARG A 98 -8.21 -16.87 7.60
N LYS A 99 -7.40 -17.42 6.68
CA LYS A 99 -5.94 -17.49 6.80
C LYS A 99 -5.23 -16.23 6.26
N ILE A 100 -5.97 -15.32 5.63
CA ILE A 100 -5.41 -14.09 5.07
C ILE A 100 -5.06 -13.14 6.23
N GLY A 101 -3.91 -12.49 6.12
CA GLY A 101 -3.46 -11.50 7.10
C GLY A 101 -4.48 -10.36 7.24
N ARG A 102 -4.64 -9.83 8.46
CA ARG A 102 -5.61 -8.77 8.71
C ARG A 102 -5.35 -7.53 7.85
N ALA A 103 -4.09 -7.12 7.70
CA ALA A 103 -3.69 -5.98 6.87
C ALA A 103 -4.04 -6.22 5.40
N ASP A 104 -3.69 -7.38 4.85
CA ASP A 104 -4.03 -7.77 3.48
C ASP A 104 -5.55 -7.74 3.26
N LEU A 105 -6.34 -8.23 4.24
CA LEU A 105 -7.78 -8.21 4.14
C LEU A 105 -8.35 -6.77 4.11
N LEU A 106 -7.82 -5.87 4.95
CA LEU A 106 -8.23 -4.46 4.96
C LEU A 106 -7.84 -3.74 3.66
N ILE A 107 -6.64 -4.02 3.12
CA ILE A 107 -6.20 -3.50 1.82
C ILE A 107 -7.12 -4.00 0.72
N ALA A 108 -7.41 -5.31 0.68
CA ALA A 108 -8.30 -5.91 -0.30
C ALA A 108 -9.71 -5.30 -0.23
N SER A 109 -10.23 -5.04 0.97
CA SER A 109 -11.52 -4.37 1.16
C SER A 109 -11.56 -2.98 0.53
N ILE A 110 -10.51 -2.16 0.74
CA ILE A 110 -10.43 -0.82 0.13
C ILE A 110 -10.33 -0.94 -1.40
N VAL A 111 -9.51 -1.87 -1.90
CA VAL A 111 -9.34 -2.11 -3.34
C VAL A 111 -10.67 -2.47 -4.00
N LEU A 112 -11.42 -3.41 -3.42
CA LEU A 112 -12.70 -3.86 -3.95
C LEU A 112 -13.76 -2.75 -3.90
N ALA A 113 -13.84 -2.02 -2.79
CA ALA A 113 -14.78 -0.91 -2.61
C ALA A 113 -14.59 0.21 -3.64
N ASN A 114 -13.37 0.41 -4.11
CA ASN A 114 -13.02 1.43 -5.11
C ASN A 114 -12.89 0.88 -6.53
N GLN A 115 -13.21 -0.40 -6.76
CA GLN A 115 -13.01 -1.09 -8.04
C GLN A 115 -11.60 -0.88 -8.60
N ALA A 116 -10.61 -0.82 -7.71
CA ALA A 116 -9.23 -0.51 -8.05
C ALA A 116 -8.46 -1.78 -8.41
N ILE A 117 -7.32 -1.58 -9.08
CA ILE A 117 -6.32 -2.62 -9.29
C ILE A 117 -5.25 -2.48 -8.22
N LEU A 118 -4.95 -3.56 -7.50
CA LEU A 118 -3.86 -3.59 -6.55
C LEU A 118 -2.54 -3.81 -7.29
N VAL A 119 -1.60 -2.90 -7.11
CA VAL A 119 -0.23 -3.04 -7.63
C VAL A 119 0.67 -3.52 -6.50
N THR A 120 1.11 -4.77 -6.58
CA THR A 120 1.95 -5.37 -5.54
C THR A 120 2.91 -6.42 -6.09
N ARG A 121 4.12 -6.47 -5.51
CA ARG A 121 5.06 -7.58 -5.74
C ARG A 121 4.64 -8.83 -4.97
N ASN A 122 3.90 -8.67 -3.87
CA ASN A 122 3.48 -9.75 -2.97
C ASN A 122 2.18 -10.44 -3.42
N VAL A 123 2.06 -10.73 -4.73
CA VAL A 123 0.86 -11.31 -5.36
C VAL A 123 0.32 -12.50 -4.55
N ARG A 124 1.21 -13.34 -4.02
CA ARG A 124 0.86 -14.52 -3.20
C ARG A 124 -0.07 -14.24 -2.00
N HIS A 125 0.00 -13.06 -1.38
CA HIS A 125 -0.85 -12.73 -0.22
C HIS A 125 -2.30 -12.48 -0.62
N PHE A 126 -2.52 -12.03 -1.85
CA PHE A 126 -3.84 -11.64 -2.37
C PHE A 126 -4.43 -12.67 -3.35
N ARG A 127 -3.63 -13.64 -3.83
CA ARG A 127 -4.08 -14.68 -4.78
C ARG A 127 -5.34 -15.43 -4.35
N GLN A 128 -5.56 -15.59 -3.04
CA GLN A 128 -6.74 -16.30 -2.54
C GLN A 128 -8.03 -15.48 -2.72
N ILE A 129 -7.94 -14.15 -2.82
CA ILE A 129 -9.08 -13.25 -2.99
C ILE A 129 -9.30 -13.02 -4.49
N HIS A 130 -9.97 -13.97 -5.14
CA HIS A 130 -10.18 -13.97 -6.60
C HIS A 130 -10.87 -12.71 -7.16
N ALA A 131 -11.60 -11.97 -6.32
CA ALA A 131 -12.25 -10.72 -6.71
C ALA A 131 -11.28 -9.54 -6.86
N VAL A 132 -10.08 -9.62 -6.28
CA VAL A 132 -9.08 -8.53 -6.33
C VAL A 132 -8.29 -8.66 -7.63
N GLN A 133 -8.31 -7.60 -8.44
CA GLN A 133 -7.41 -7.50 -9.59
C GLN A 133 -6.02 -7.09 -9.12
N ILE A 134 -5.00 -7.82 -9.58
CA ILE A 134 -3.62 -7.64 -9.14
C ILE A 134 -2.71 -7.52 -10.36
N VAL A 135 -1.81 -6.54 -10.33
CA VAL A 135 -0.71 -6.39 -11.29
C VAL A 135 0.62 -6.22 -10.56
N ASN A 136 1.71 -6.63 -11.20
CA ASN A 136 3.06 -6.42 -10.69
C ASN A 136 3.80 -5.52 -11.69
N TRP A 137 4.29 -4.38 -11.22
CA TRP A 137 5.01 -3.39 -12.04
C TRP A 137 6.52 -3.35 -11.77
N VAL A 138 7.00 -4.13 -10.81
CA VAL A 138 8.40 -4.06 -10.36
C VAL A 138 9.25 -5.14 -11.04
N ASP A 139 8.71 -6.36 -11.11
CA ASP A 139 9.44 -7.55 -11.58
C ASP A 139 9.58 -7.66 -13.10
#